data_AF-A0AAX2QMR5-F1
#
_entry.id   AF-A0AAX2QMR5-F1
#
_cell.length_a   1.000
_cell.length_b   1.000
_cell.length_c   1.000
_cell.angle_alpha   90.00
_cell.angle_beta   90.00
_cell.angle_gamma   90.00
#
_symmetry.space_group_name_H-M   'P 1'
#
loop_
_entity.id
_entity.type
_entity.pdbx_description
1 polymer ?
#
loop_
_entity_poly.entity_id
_entity_poly.type
_entity_poly.pdbx_seq_one_letter_code
_entity_poly.pdbx_strand_id
1 'polypeptide(L)'
;MPFKRKLPDRATLAAHCEDGMTPAMIAEMYDCRLDSVRHQLQTYGLLAVKPKSIPIEMAGKGPAPQDRSKRGIFLHADRVTIMRDTACEFGGLAIRPLSLPRISMHIAQLAKKHPSLMGGQNA
;
A
#
# COMPACT_ATOMS: atom_id res chain seq x y z
N MET A 1 -8.00 -0.60 27.73
CA MET A 1 -8.44 -1.84 28.40
C MET A 1 -7.41 -2.93 28.10
N PRO A 2 -6.67 -3.46 29.09
CA PRO A 2 -5.77 -4.58 28.87
C PRO A 2 -6.58 -5.88 28.68
N PHE A 3 -6.51 -6.49 27.49
CA PHE A 3 -7.20 -7.74 27.19
C PHE A 3 -6.69 -8.83 28.15
N LYS A 4 -7.59 -9.36 28.97
CA LYS A 4 -7.30 -10.45 29.90
C LYS A 4 -7.70 -11.76 29.24
N ARG A 5 -6.78 -12.74 29.30
CA ARG A 5 -6.95 -14.20 29.16
C ARG A 5 -6.62 -14.80 27.80
N LYS A 6 -5.94 -15.95 27.89
CA LYS A 6 -5.77 -16.90 26.80
C LYS A 6 -7.15 -17.37 26.36
N LEU A 7 -7.35 -17.48 25.04
CA LEU A 7 -8.55 -18.14 24.51
C LEU A 7 -8.64 -19.57 25.05
N PRO A 8 -9.87 -20.09 25.24
CA PRO A 8 -10.08 -21.44 25.74
C PRO A 8 -9.73 -22.50 24.67
N ASP A 9 -9.65 -23.76 25.10
CA ASP A 9 -9.20 -24.87 24.27
C ASP A 9 -10.15 -25.19 23.09
N ARG A 10 -9.61 -25.86 22.07
CA ARG A 10 -10.31 -26.22 20.82
C ARG A 10 -11.70 -26.83 21.05
N ALA A 11 -11.84 -27.72 22.03
CA ALA A 11 -13.12 -28.40 22.30
C ALA A 11 -14.24 -27.41 22.68
N THR A 12 -13.92 -26.42 23.50
CA THR A 12 -14.90 -25.41 23.93
C THR A 12 -15.27 -24.46 22.79
N LEU A 13 -14.31 -24.05 21.97
CA LEU A 13 -14.57 -23.22 20.79
C LEU A 13 -15.40 -23.96 19.73
N ALA A 14 -15.20 -25.28 19.59
CA ALA A 14 -16.02 -26.10 18.71
C ALA A 14 -17.48 -26.15 19.19
N ALA A 15 -17.72 -26.35 20.49
CA ALA A 15 -19.06 -26.33 21.07
C ALA A 15 -19.77 -24.98 20.83
N HIS A 16 -19.07 -23.85 21.04
CA HIS A 16 -19.62 -22.52 20.76
C HIS A 16 -19.96 -22.32 19.28
N CYS A 17 -19.17 -22.91 18.36
CA CYS A 17 -19.48 -22.88 16.94
C CYS A 17 -20.67 -23.78 16.57
N GLU A 18 -20.82 -24.95 17.21
CA GLU A 18 -21.98 -25.84 17.07
C GLU A 18 -23.26 -25.19 17.60
N ASP A 19 -23.16 -24.42 18.70
CA ASP A 19 -24.23 -23.59 19.26
C ASP A 19 -24.58 -22.38 18.38
N GLY A 20 -23.89 -22.20 17.24
CA GLY A 20 -24.14 -21.13 16.28
C GLY A 20 -23.60 -19.76 16.72
N MET A 21 -22.70 -19.68 17.70
CA MET A 21 -22.12 -18.41 18.13
C MET A 21 -21.20 -17.83 17.05
N THR A 22 -21.36 -16.53 16.80
CA THR A 22 -20.47 -15.81 15.89
C THR A 22 -19.14 -15.48 16.58
N PRO A 23 -18.03 -15.32 15.82
CA PRO A 23 -16.73 -14.94 16.40
C PRO A 23 -16.76 -13.63 17.19
N ALA A 24 -17.68 -12.71 16.88
CA ALA A 24 -17.87 -11.47 17.62
C ALA A 24 -18.44 -11.73 19.03
N MET A 25 -19.42 -12.62 19.15
CA MET A 25 -20.00 -13.01 20.44
C MET A 25 -18.98 -13.73 21.31
N ILE A 26 -18.15 -14.60 20.71
CA ILE A 26 -17.05 -15.28 21.41
C ILE A 26 -16.01 -14.25 21.91
N ALA A 27 -15.69 -13.24 21.09
CA ALA A 27 -14.75 -12.18 21.46
C ALA A 27 -15.25 -11.36 22.66
N GLU A 28 -16.54 -11.03 22.67
CA GLU A 28 -17.20 -10.30 23.76
C GLU A 28 -17.27 -11.14 25.04
N MET A 29 -17.64 -12.43 24.93
CA MET A 29 -17.75 -13.36 26.05
C MET A 29 -16.43 -13.57 26.80
N TYR A 30 -15.32 -13.61 26.06
CA TYR A 30 -13.98 -13.83 26.64
C TYR A 30 -13.15 -12.55 26.80
N ASP A 31 -13.73 -11.37 26.53
CA ASP A 31 -13.05 -10.07 26.54
C ASP A 31 -11.71 -10.09 25.79
N CYS A 32 -11.74 -10.64 24.57
CA CYS A 32 -10.57 -10.79 23.71
C CYS A 32 -10.77 -10.11 22.34
N ARG A 33 -9.66 -9.87 21.64
CA ARG A 33 -9.71 -9.26 20.31
C ARG A 33 -10.34 -10.20 19.30
N LEU A 34 -11.24 -9.67 18.48
CA LEU A 34 -11.89 -10.40 17.39
C LEU A 34 -10.87 -11.08 16.45
N ASP A 35 -9.77 -10.40 16.15
CA ASP A 35 -8.72 -10.95 15.28
C ASP A 35 -8.03 -12.17 15.91
N SER A 36 -7.84 -12.17 17.23
CA SER A 36 -7.28 -13.31 17.95
C SER A 36 -8.22 -14.51 17.92
N VAL A 37 -9.53 -14.28 18.11
CA VAL A 37 -10.56 -15.34 17.98
C VAL A 37 -10.57 -15.91 16.57
N ARG A 38 -10.57 -15.04 15.55
CA ARG A 38 -10.54 -15.46 14.15
C ARG A 38 -9.31 -16.29 13.83
N HIS A 39 -8.13 -15.84 14.24
CA HIS A 39 -6.88 -16.57 14.04
C HIS A 39 -6.94 -17.96 14.70
N GLN A 40 -7.44 -18.05 15.93
CA GLN A 40 -7.52 -19.31 16.65
C GLN A 40 -8.53 -20.29 16.03
N LEU A 41 -9.72 -19.80 15.64
CA LEU A 41 -10.74 -20.60 14.94
C LEU A 41 -10.23 -21.10 13.58
N GLN A 42 -9.47 -20.27 12.85
CA GLN A 42 -8.80 -20.68 11.61
C GLN A 42 -7.73 -21.75 11.87
N THR A 43 -6.92 -21.58 12.93
CA THR A 43 -5.86 -22.53 13.31
C THR A 43 -6.46 -23.91 13.63
N TYR A 44 -7.66 -23.95 14.22
CA TYR A 44 -8.37 -25.20 14.54
C TYR A 44 -9.26 -25.74 13.40
N GLY A 45 -9.32 -25.06 12.26
CA GLY A 45 -10.15 -25.45 11.11
C GLY A 45 -11.65 -25.32 11.36
N LEU A 46 -12.08 -24.58 12.39
CA LEU A 46 -13.49 -24.35 12.73
C LEU A 46 -14.11 -23.22 11.89
N LEU A 47 -13.28 -22.38 11.27
CA LEU A 47 -13.72 -21.36 10.35
C LEU A 47 -13.21 -21.69 8.94
N ALA A 48 -14.12 -21.87 7.99
CA ALA A 48 -13.76 -21.99 6.59
C ALA A 48 -13.10 -20.68 6.13
N VAL A 49 -11.78 -20.70 6.01
CA VAL A 49 -11.05 -19.61 5.36
C VAL A 49 -11.44 -19.69 3.90
N LYS A 50 -12.29 -18.77 3.43
CA LYS A 50 -12.33 -18.50 1.99
C LYS A 50 -10.92 -18.07 1.61
N PRO A 51 -10.17 -18.86 0.82
CA PRO A 51 -8.85 -18.43 0.42
C PRO A 51 -9.04 -17.11 -0.31
N LYS A 52 -8.36 -16.06 0.15
CA LYS A 52 -8.26 -14.78 -0.56
C LYS A 52 -7.36 -14.92 -1.80
N SER A 53 -7.22 -16.14 -2.33
CA SER A 53 -6.66 -16.39 -3.65
C SER A 53 -7.74 -15.97 -4.64
N ILE A 54 -7.59 -14.76 -5.16
CA ILE A 54 -8.20 -14.40 -6.43
C ILE A 54 -7.77 -15.52 -7.40
N PRO A 55 -8.69 -16.22 -8.09
CA PRO A 55 -8.31 -17.16 -9.13
C PRO A 55 -7.30 -16.46 -10.04
N ILE A 56 -6.19 -17.12 -10.39
CA ILE A 56 -5.15 -16.55 -11.25
C ILE A 56 -5.76 -16.05 -12.57
N GLU A 57 -6.88 -16.64 -12.99
CA GLU A 57 -7.69 -16.25 -14.15
C GLU A 57 -8.43 -14.91 -14.01
N MET A 58 -8.75 -14.49 -12.77
CA MET A 58 -9.36 -13.19 -12.45
C MET A 58 -8.35 -12.17 -11.89
N ALA A 59 -7.08 -12.57 -11.72
CA ALA A 59 -6.00 -11.62 -11.50
C ALA A 59 -5.80 -10.85 -12.81
N GLY A 60 -6.69 -9.88 -13.07
CA GLY A 60 -6.54 -8.94 -14.16
C GLY A 60 -5.10 -8.46 -14.18
N LYS A 61 -4.48 -8.50 -15.36
CA LYS A 61 -3.08 -8.15 -15.62
C LYS A 61 -2.62 -7.12 -14.59
N GLY A 62 -1.92 -7.59 -13.54
CA GLY A 62 -1.17 -6.69 -12.70
C GLY A 62 -0.29 -5.84 -13.63
N PRO A 63 -0.01 -4.57 -13.29
CA PRO A 63 0.89 -3.77 -14.11
C PRO A 63 2.13 -4.61 -14.39
N ALA A 64 2.49 -4.73 -15.67
CA ALA A 64 3.60 -5.57 -16.10
C ALA A 64 4.82 -5.31 -15.19
N PRO A 65 5.58 -6.35 -14.80
CA PRO A 65 6.77 -6.17 -13.98
C PRO A 65 7.59 -5.02 -14.56
N GLN A 66 7.70 -3.92 -13.81
CA GLN A 66 8.39 -2.76 -14.33
C GLN A 66 9.84 -3.15 -14.56
N ASP A 67 10.25 -2.99 -15.81
CA ASP A 67 11.55 -3.38 -16.29
C ASP A 67 12.65 -2.70 -15.44
N ARG A 68 13.32 -3.49 -14.60
CA ARG A 68 14.35 -2.98 -13.66
C ARG A 68 15.54 -2.34 -14.38
N SER A 69 15.67 -2.61 -15.68
CA SER A 69 16.65 -2.00 -16.58
C SER A 69 16.45 -0.48 -16.78
N LYS A 70 15.27 0.07 -16.46
CA LYS A 70 14.97 1.51 -16.61
C LYS A 70 15.40 2.38 -15.43
N ARG A 71 16.18 1.83 -14.48
CA ARG A 71 16.78 2.61 -13.39
C ARG A 71 17.87 3.51 -13.95
N GLY A 72 17.87 4.78 -13.55
CA GLY A 72 18.88 5.72 -14.02
C GLY A 72 18.44 7.18 -13.99
N ILE A 73 19.37 8.03 -14.41
CA ILE A 73 19.17 9.47 -14.58
C ILE A 73 18.97 9.74 -16.07
N PHE A 74 17.84 10.32 -16.42
CA PHE A 74 17.51 10.73 -17.77
C PHE A 74 17.64 12.24 -17.90
N LEU A 75 18.56 12.66 -18.75
CA LEU A 75 18.78 14.06 -19.09
C LEU A 75 17.89 14.41 -20.27
N HIS A 76 17.06 15.45 -20.10
CA HIS A 76 16.31 16.07 -21.17
C HIS A 76 16.82 17.50 -21.35
N ALA A 77 16.53 18.12 -22.50
CA ALA A 77 16.95 19.48 -22.80
C ALA A 77 16.52 20.52 -21.72
N ASP A 78 15.37 20.31 -21.07
CA ASP A 78 14.78 21.26 -20.11
C ASP A 78 14.60 20.70 -18.69
N ARG A 79 14.96 19.43 -18.45
CA ARG A 79 14.77 18.79 -17.13
C ARG A 79 15.64 17.55 -16.93
N VAL A 80 15.83 17.19 -15.66
CA VAL A 80 16.44 15.93 -15.24
C VAL A 80 15.38 15.05 -14.58
N THR A 81 15.27 13.79 -15.01
CA THR A 81 14.35 12.80 -14.45
C THR A 81 15.13 11.66 -13.80
N ILE A 82 14.83 11.33 -12.56
CA ILE A 82 15.47 10.25 -11.81
C ILE A 82 14.45 9.12 -11.62
N MET A 83 14.75 7.92 -12.10
CA MET A 83 13.92 6.74 -11.89
C MET A 83 14.38 6.03 -10.61
N ARG A 84 13.54 6.05 -9.56
CA ARG A 84 13.87 5.42 -8.26
C ARG A 84 12.73 4.54 -7.74
N ASP A 85 13.09 3.59 -6.89
CA ASP A 85 12.12 2.80 -6.14
C ASP A 85 11.41 3.69 -5.10
N THR A 86 10.09 3.60 -5.05
CA THR A 86 9.24 4.31 -4.09
C THR A 86 8.22 3.33 -3.52
N ALA A 87 7.90 3.50 -2.23
CA ALA A 87 6.86 2.71 -1.58
C ALA A 87 5.48 3.05 -2.18
N CYS A 88 4.69 2.02 -2.47
CA CYS A 88 3.30 2.19 -2.89
C CYS A 88 2.35 2.25 -1.70
N GLU A 89 1.27 3.03 -1.83
CA GLU A 89 0.25 3.27 -0.79
C GLU A 89 -0.44 1.98 -0.32
N PHE A 90 -0.47 0.94 -1.14
CA PHE A 90 -1.10 -0.36 -0.84
C PHE A 90 -0.08 -1.50 -0.65
N GLY A 91 1.19 -1.17 -0.40
CA GLY A 91 2.29 -2.12 -0.23
C GLY A 91 3.09 -2.38 -1.50
N GLY A 92 4.34 -2.84 -1.33
CA GLY A 92 5.29 -3.10 -2.42
C GLY A 92 6.13 -1.88 -2.85
N LEU A 93 7.05 -2.11 -3.79
CA LEU A 93 7.91 -1.11 -4.40
C LEU A 93 7.51 -0.88 -5.86
N ALA A 94 7.36 0.37 -6.27
CA ALA A 94 7.20 0.77 -7.66
C ALA A 94 8.31 1.75 -8.08
N ILE A 95 8.79 1.61 -9.32
CA ILE A 95 9.72 2.56 -9.92
C ILE A 95 8.90 3.77 -10.35
N ARG A 96 9.13 4.92 -9.73
CA ARG A 96 8.47 6.17 -10.09
C ARG A 96 9.49 7.19 -10.62
N PRO A 97 9.14 7.95 -11.68
CA PRO A 97 9.93 9.07 -12.12
C PRO A 97 9.83 10.22 -11.12
N LEU A 98 10.96 10.71 -10.65
CA LEU A 98 11.07 11.97 -9.93
C LEU A 98 11.72 13.00 -10.86
N SER A 99 10.97 14.03 -11.24
CA SER A 99 11.50 15.11 -12.08
C SER A 99 11.95 16.28 -11.22
N LEU A 100 13.16 16.78 -11.48
CA LEU A 100 13.62 18.03 -10.90
C LEU A 100 12.89 19.23 -11.56
N PRO A 101 12.80 20.38 -10.87
CA PRO A 101 12.20 21.59 -11.44
C PRO A 101 12.80 21.93 -12.81
N ARG A 102 11.94 22.29 -13.77
CA ARG A 102 12.38 22.61 -15.13
C ARG A 102 13.15 23.94 -15.15
N ILE A 103 14.17 24.00 -15.98
CA ILE A 103 14.98 25.22 -16.15
C ILE A 103 14.08 26.34 -16.70
N SER A 104 13.21 26.03 -17.66
CA SER A 104 12.20 26.94 -18.21
C SER A 104 11.29 27.57 -17.16
N MET A 105 10.85 26.82 -16.16
CA MET A 105 10.03 27.35 -15.06
C MET A 105 10.82 28.34 -14.20
N HIS A 106 12.10 28.06 -13.96
CA HIS A 106 12.94 28.96 -13.19
C HIS A 106 13.22 30.25 -13.96
N ILE A 107 13.49 30.16 -15.27
CA ILE A 107 13.63 31.32 -16.16
C ILE A 107 12.35 32.15 -16.17
N ALA A 108 11.17 31.53 -16.31
CA ALA A 108 9.89 32.23 -16.28
C ALA A 108 9.66 32.94 -14.93
N GLN A 109 10.05 32.31 -13.82
CA GLN A 109 9.95 32.92 -12.49
C GLN A 109 10.94 34.08 -12.31
N LEU A 110 12.14 33.98 -12.86
CA LEU A 110 13.14 35.06 -12.89
C LEU A 110 12.66 36.24 -13.75
N ALA A 111 12.13 35.96 -14.94
CA ALA A 111 11.55 36.96 -15.83
C ALA A 111 10.39 37.71 -15.16
N LYS A 112 9.53 37.00 -14.42
CA LYS A 112 8.44 37.63 -13.64
C LYS A 112 8.95 38.53 -12.51
N LYS A 113 10.06 38.15 -11.85
CA LYS A 113 10.65 38.93 -10.75
C LYS A 113 11.48 40.12 -11.23
N HIS A 114 12.12 39.98 -12.38
CA HIS A 114 13.06 40.96 -12.93
C HIS A 114 12.80 41.15 -14.44
N PRO A 115 11.73 41.90 -14.80
CA PRO A 115 11.36 42.09 -16.20
C PRO A 115 12.44 42.84 -17.00
N SER A 116 13.32 43.60 -16.33
CA SER A 116 14.45 44.31 -16.94
C SER A 116 15.55 43.38 -17.49
N LEU A 117 15.65 42.13 -17.02
CA LEU A 117 16.67 41.18 -17.48
C LEU A 117 16.33 40.52 -18.83
N MET A 118 15.07 40.58 -19.26
CA MET A 118 14.60 40.00 -20.53
C MET A 118 14.54 41.04 -21.68
N GLY A 119 14.87 42.30 -21.40
CA GLY A 119 14.81 43.43 -22.35
C GLY A 119 16.07 43.65 -23.16
N GLY A 120 16.67 42.58 -23.70
CA GLY A 120 17.91 42.61 -24.47
C GLY A 120 17.77 42.16 -25.93
N GLN A 121 16.64 42.45 -26.57
CA GLN A 121 16.48 42.36 -28.03
C GLN A 121 15.62 43.54 -28.48
N ASN A 122 16.27 44.69 -28.69
CA ASN A 122 15.87 45.78 -29.60
C ASN A 122 16.91 46.90 -29.49
N ALA A 123 18.04 46.70 -30.18
CA ALA A 123 18.90 47.74 -30.76
C ALA A 123 19.82 47.04 -31.76
#